data_AF-A0A2G2A515-F1
#
_entry.id   AF-A0A2G2A515-F1
#
_cell.length_a   1.000
_cell.length_b   1.000
_cell.length_c   1.000
_cell.angle_alpha   90.00
_cell.angle_beta   90.00
_cell.angle_gamma   90.00
#
_symmetry.space_group_name_H-M   'P 1'
#
loop_
_entity.id
_entity.type
_entity.pdbx_description
1 polymer ?
#
loop_
_entity_poly.entity_id
_entity_poly.type
_entity_poly.pdbx_seq_one_letter_code
_entity_poly.pdbx_strand_id
1 'polypeptide(L)'
;MRLDKSQLKKIDELGYVIIPGCFSNEEVNNLRKAMTTVFNEKNEANIIEKSSGVVRTAMGLHLRSKIFNDLTRHPNFFEPVCQIRGHNLYIQQTKINVKAAFTGEVWQWH
;
A
#
# COMPACT_ATOMS: atom_id res chain seq x y z
N MET A 1 15.28 2.04 5.26
CA MET A 1 16.19 0.97 4.80
C MET A 1 16.79 1.34 3.46
N ARG A 2 17.90 0.70 3.04
CA ARG A 2 18.46 0.89 1.69
C ARG A 2 18.50 -0.45 0.94
N LEU A 3 18.22 -0.41 -0.35
CA LEU A 3 18.40 -1.53 -1.27
C LEU A 3 19.88 -1.78 -1.54
N ASP A 4 20.26 -3.05 -1.60
CA ASP A 4 21.59 -3.46 -2.04
C ASP A 4 21.72 -3.47 -3.59
N LYS A 5 22.94 -3.67 -4.09
CA LYS A 5 23.22 -3.68 -5.53
C LYS A 5 22.48 -4.79 -6.29
N SER A 6 22.28 -5.95 -5.66
CA SER A 6 21.58 -7.08 -6.28
C SER A 6 20.08 -6.80 -6.39
N GLN A 7 19.49 -6.21 -5.35
CA GLN A 7 18.10 -5.77 -5.34
C GLN A 7 17.84 -4.68 -6.38
N LEU A 8 18.72 -3.68 -6.49
CA LEU A 8 18.63 -2.64 -7.53
C LEU A 8 18.70 -3.25 -8.93
N LYS A 9 19.66 -4.15 -9.17
CA LYS A 9 19.80 -4.86 -10.45
C LYS A 9 18.54 -5.65 -10.82
N LYS A 10 17.91 -6.33 -9.86
CA LYS A 10 16.64 -7.06 -10.10
C LYS A 10 15.50 -6.13 -10.51
N ILE A 11 15.43 -4.92 -9.96
CA ILE A 11 14.44 -3.93 -10.38
C ILE A 11 14.70 -3.54 -11.84
N ASP A 12 15.95 -3.28 -12.21
CA ASP A 12 16.31 -2.89 -13.58
C ASP A 12 16.02 -4.01 -14.60
N GLU A 13 16.27 -5.27 -14.23
CA GLU A 13 16.11 -6.43 -15.13
C GLU A 13 14.69 -7.00 -15.18
N LEU A 14 13.96 -7.00 -14.06
CA LEU A 14 12.66 -7.69 -13.91
C LEU A 14 11.49 -6.72 -13.71
N GLY A 15 11.77 -5.45 -13.40
CA GLY A 15 10.74 -4.45 -13.08
C GLY A 15 10.21 -4.53 -11.64
N TYR A 16 10.69 -5.45 -10.80
CA TYR A 16 10.25 -5.58 -9.41
C TYR A 16 11.30 -6.22 -8.48
N VAL A 17 11.11 -6.05 -7.16
CA VAL A 17 11.86 -6.75 -6.11
C VAL A 17 10.94 -7.13 -4.95
N ILE A 18 11.22 -8.25 -4.29
CA ILE A 18 10.51 -8.70 -3.08
C ILE A 18 11.44 -8.55 -1.88
N ILE A 19 10.96 -7.91 -0.82
CA ILE A 19 11.74 -7.64 0.39
C ILE A 19 10.95 -8.12 1.61
N PRO A 20 11.23 -9.33 2.12
CA PRO A 20 10.52 -9.88 3.27
C PRO A 20 10.90 -9.13 4.55
N GLY A 21 9.95 -9.04 5.49
CA GLY A 21 10.23 -8.53 6.84
C GLY A 21 10.56 -7.04 6.93
N CYS A 22 10.10 -6.21 5.98
CA CYS A 22 10.31 -4.75 6.02
C CYS A 22 9.67 -4.07 7.26
N PHE A 23 8.65 -4.71 7.82
CA PHE A 23 7.90 -4.26 8.99
C PHE A 23 7.73 -5.44 9.95
N SER A 24 7.75 -5.14 11.24
CA SER A 24 7.45 -6.05 12.33
C SER A 24 5.98 -6.49 12.32
N ASN A 25 5.71 -7.61 13.01
CA ASN A 25 4.33 -8.10 13.17
C ASN A 25 3.43 -7.06 13.86
N GLU A 26 3.97 -6.29 14.80
CA GLU A 26 3.22 -5.23 15.48
C GLU A 26 2.83 -4.10 14.54
N GLU A 27 3.78 -3.59 13.74
CA GLU A 27 3.52 -2.55 12.73
C GLU A 27 2.47 -3.02 11.72
N VAL A 28 2.59 -4.25 11.23
CA VAL A 28 1.61 -4.85 10.31
C VAL A 28 0.23 -4.94 10.97
N ASN A 29 0.15 -5.33 12.25
CA ASN A 29 -1.12 -5.40 12.98
C ASN A 29 -1.74 -4.01 13.18
N ASN A 30 -0.94 -2.97 13.41
CA ASN A 30 -1.43 -1.59 13.50
C ASN A 30 -2.00 -1.10 12.16
N LEU A 31 -1.36 -1.43 11.04
CA LEU A 31 -1.88 -1.15 9.70
C LEU A 31 -3.22 -1.87 9.44
N ARG A 32 -3.34 -3.14 9.86
CA ARG A 32 -4.60 -3.90 9.74
C ARG A 32 -5.74 -3.27 10.55
N LYS A 33 -5.48 -2.83 11.78
CA LYS A 33 -6.48 -2.13 12.61
C LYS A 33 -6.96 -0.84 11.93
N ALA A 34 -6.03 -0.04 11.42
CA ALA A 34 -6.37 1.20 10.73
C ALA A 34 -7.10 0.98 9.41
N MET A 35 -6.79 -0.10 8.68
CA MET A 35 -7.57 -0.51 7.51
C MET A 35 -9.04 -0.74 7.88
N THR A 36 -9.33 -1.49 8.96
CA THR A 36 -10.70 -1.69 9.44
C THR A 36 -11.41 -0.38 9.76
N THR A 37 -10.72 0.56 10.42
CA THR A 37 -11.27 1.89 10.71
C THR A 37 -11.65 2.63 9.42
N VAL A 38 -10.72 2.73 8.46
CA VAL A 38 -10.95 3.42 7.19
C VAL A 38 -12.10 2.80 6.40
N PHE A 39 -12.25 1.47 6.46
CA PHE A 39 -13.27 0.74 5.71
C PHE A 39 -14.68 0.97 6.26
N ASN A 40 -14.80 1.28 7.56
CA ASN A 40 -16.08 1.58 8.20
C ASN A 40 -16.53 3.04 8.01
N GLU A 41 -15.68 3.90 7.43
CA GLU A 41 -16.05 5.27 7.11
C GLU A 41 -17.08 5.32 5.97
N LYS A 42 -18.12 6.14 6.14
CA LYS A 42 -19.02 6.54 5.04
C LYS A 42 -18.32 7.61 4.21
N ASN A 43 -17.50 7.17 3.26
CA ASN A 43 -16.71 8.03 2.40
C ASN A 43 -16.75 7.52 0.95
N GLU A 44 -16.94 8.40 -0.02
CA GLU A 44 -16.99 8.04 -1.45
C GLU A 44 -15.68 7.42 -1.96
N ALA A 45 -14.56 7.71 -1.30
CA ALA A 45 -13.27 7.10 -1.57
C ALA A 45 -13.19 5.62 -1.13
N ASN A 46 -14.21 5.09 -0.44
CA ASN A 46 -14.41 3.67 -0.21
C ASN A 46 -15.32 3.10 -1.31
N ILE A 47 -14.72 2.47 -2.30
CA ILE A 47 -15.41 1.80 -3.40
C ILE A 47 -15.92 0.45 -2.89
N ILE A 48 -17.23 0.31 -2.84
CA ILE A 48 -17.94 -0.88 -2.36
C ILE A 48 -18.20 -1.83 -3.54
N GLU A 49 -17.98 -3.12 -3.30
CA GLU A 49 -18.35 -4.17 -4.23
C GLU A 49 -19.87 -4.37 -4.24
N LYS A 50 -20.49 -4.29 -5.42
CA LYS A 50 -21.96 -4.33 -5.55
C LYS A 50 -22.58 -5.64 -5.07
N SER A 51 -21.86 -6.75 -5.21
CA SER A 51 -22.35 -8.10 -4.91
C SER A 51 -22.35 -8.41 -3.41
N SER A 52 -21.31 -7.99 -2.68
CA SER A 52 -21.09 -8.33 -1.27
C SER A 52 -21.38 -7.17 -0.31
N GLY A 53 -21.44 -5.93 -0.81
CA GLY A 53 -21.60 -4.72 0.01
C GLY A 53 -20.35 -4.37 0.81
N VAL A 54 -19.23 -5.08 0.61
CA VAL A 54 -17.97 -4.82 1.32
C VAL A 54 -17.09 -3.83 0.55
N VAL A 55 -16.25 -3.09 1.26
CA VAL A 55 -15.26 -2.21 0.64
C VAL A 55 -14.22 -3.05 -0.11
N ARG A 56 -14.15 -2.88 -1.43
CA ARG A 56 -13.14 -3.49 -2.31
C ARG A 56 -11.89 -2.64 -2.42
N THR A 57 -12.06 -1.33 -2.43
CA THR A 57 -10.93 -0.41 -2.55
C THR A 57 -11.15 0.85 -1.72
N ALA A 58 -10.18 1.21 -0.90
CA ALA A 58 -10.14 2.49 -0.20
C ALA A 58 -9.02 3.35 -0.78
N MET A 59 -9.36 4.56 -1.23
CA MET A 59 -8.44 5.53 -1.83
C MET A 59 -8.06 6.64 -0.84
N GLY A 60 -6.97 7.37 -1.13
CA GLY A 60 -6.60 8.59 -0.42
C GLY A 60 -6.20 8.38 1.05
N LEU A 61 -5.78 7.17 1.41
CA LEU A 61 -5.48 6.75 2.78
C LEU A 61 -4.56 7.70 3.56
N HIS A 62 -3.54 8.27 2.91
CA HIS A 62 -2.63 9.22 3.55
C HIS A 62 -3.30 10.54 3.96
N LEU A 63 -4.44 10.90 3.37
CA LEU A 63 -5.23 12.06 3.77
C LEU A 63 -6.24 11.74 4.87
N ARG A 64 -6.55 10.46 5.06
CA ARG A 64 -7.65 9.98 5.91
C ARG A 64 -7.16 9.34 7.20
N SER A 65 -5.91 8.88 7.24
CA SER A 65 -5.36 8.16 8.38
C SER A 65 -3.91 8.50 8.62
N LYS A 66 -3.59 8.90 9.86
CA LYS A 66 -2.22 9.25 10.25
C LYS A 66 -1.24 8.09 10.01
N ILE A 67 -1.61 6.85 10.32
CA ILE A 67 -0.69 5.72 10.16
C ILE A 67 -0.37 5.44 8.68
N PHE A 68 -1.33 5.61 7.77
CA PHE A 68 -1.07 5.47 6.34
C PHE A 68 -0.27 6.66 5.81
N ASN A 69 -0.49 7.86 6.34
CA ASN A 69 0.33 9.03 6.05
C ASN A 69 1.79 8.82 6.49
N ASP A 70 1.99 8.31 7.70
CA ASP A 70 3.31 7.97 8.23
C ASP A 70 3.96 6.85 7.41
N LEU A 71 3.21 5.81 7.04
CA LEU A 71 3.70 4.70 6.19
C LEU A 71 4.30 5.21 4.87
N THR A 72 3.62 6.13 4.20
CA THR A 72 4.12 6.69 2.92
C THR A 72 5.45 7.44 3.04
N ARG A 73 5.79 7.89 4.25
CA ARG A 73 7.05 8.60 4.58
C ARG A 73 8.02 7.74 5.37
N HIS A 74 7.63 6.50 5.69
CA HIS A 74 8.43 5.63 6.53
C HIS A 74 9.75 5.31 5.83
N PRO A 75 10.92 5.38 6.50
CA PRO A 75 12.21 5.19 5.85
C PRO A 75 12.38 3.79 5.26
N ASN A 76 11.67 2.76 5.74
CA ASN A 76 11.68 1.43 5.10
C ASN A 76 10.89 1.38 3.79
N PHE A 77 10.03 2.37 3.54
CA PHE A 77 9.21 2.46 2.34
C PHE A 77 9.72 3.53 1.37
N PHE A 78 9.99 4.73 1.87
CA PHE A 78 10.34 5.90 1.04
C PHE A 78 11.79 5.89 0.55
N GLU A 79 12.74 5.51 1.40
CA GLU A 79 14.17 5.54 1.06
C GLU A 79 14.53 4.64 -0.14
N PRO A 80 13.99 3.40 -0.27
CA PRO A 80 14.14 2.61 -1.49
C PRO A 80 13.65 3.32 -2.76
N VAL A 81 12.55 4.07 -2.69
CA VAL A 81 12.00 4.82 -3.83
C VAL A 81 12.94 5.97 -4.19
N CYS A 82 13.48 6.67 -3.20
CA CYS A 82 14.49 7.72 -3.42
C CYS A 82 15.75 7.20 -4.10
N GLN A 83 16.21 5.99 -3.77
CA GLN A 83 17.35 5.37 -4.45
C GLN A 83 17.09 5.15 -5.95
N ILE A 84 15.84 4.87 -6.33
CA ILE A 84 15.46 4.56 -7.71
C ILE A 84 15.11 5.83 -8.50
N ARG A 85 14.48 6.83 -7.87
CA ARG A 85 13.84 7.97 -8.55
C ARG A 85 14.32 9.36 -8.07
N GLY A 86 15.17 9.43 -7.06
CA GLY A 86 15.57 10.69 -6.42
C GLY A 86 14.57 11.18 -5.38
N HIS A 87 14.86 12.33 -4.76
CA HIS A 87 14.16 12.79 -3.55
C HIS A 87 13.00 13.76 -3.79
N ASN A 88 12.85 14.31 -5.02
CA ASN A 88 11.78 15.25 -5.34
C ASN A 88 10.51 14.49 -5.77
N LEU A 89 9.88 13.82 -4.81
CA LEU A 89 8.71 12.96 -5.03
C LEU A 89 7.52 13.43 -4.20
N TYR A 90 6.31 13.16 -4.71
CA TYR A 90 5.06 13.41 -3.99
C TYR A 90 4.16 12.16 -4.06
N ILE A 91 3.15 12.12 -3.19
CA ILE A 91 2.20 11.01 -3.15
C ILE A 91 1.16 11.23 -4.25
N GLN A 92 1.30 10.51 -5.36
CA GLN A 92 0.33 10.56 -6.47
C GLN A 92 -0.98 9.84 -6.13
N GLN A 93 -0.90 8.66 -5.51
CA GLN A 93 -2.06 7.87 -5.10
C GLN A 93 -1.69 6.95 -3.94
N THR A 94 -2.64 6.73 -3.04
CA THR A 94 -2.58 5.64 -2.05
C THR A 94 -3.87 4.87 -2.08
N LYS A 95 -3.80 3.55 -2.10
CA LYS A 95 -4.97 2.69 -2.06
C LYS A 95 -4.70 1.38 -1.32
N ILE A 96 -5.75 0.83 -0.71
CA ILE A 96 -5.79 -0.56 -0.29
C ILE A 96 -6.81 -1.26 -1.17
N ASN A 97 -6.38 -2.29 -1.87
CA ASN A 97 -7.25 -3.19 -2.61
C ASN A 97 -7.45 -4.45 -1.75
N VAL A 98 -8.67 -4.68 -1.29
CA VAL A 98 -9.02 -5.92 -0.59
C VAL A 98 -9.64 -6.88 -1.59
N LYS A 99 -9.11 -8.10 -1.59
CA LYS A 99 -9.75 -9.23 -2.24
C LYS A 99 -10.46 -10.03 -1.16
N ALA A 100 -11.79 -9.86 -1.09
CA ALA A 100 -12.61 -10.59 -0.12
C ALA A 100 -12.44 -12.11 -0.33
N ALA A 101 -12.37 -12.85 0.78
CA ALA A 101 -12.33 -14.31 0.70
C ALA A 101 -13.59 -14.82 -0.01
N PHE A 102 -13.42 -15.79 -0.90
CA PHE A 102 -14.48 -16.48 -1.66
C PHE A 102 -15.26 -15.63 -2.68
N THR A 103 -15.29 -14.31 -2.55
CA THR A 103 -16.14 -13.41 -3.36
C THR A 103 -15.36 -12.36 -4.13
N GLY A 104 -14.09 -12.13 -3.80
CA GLY A 104 -13.30 -11.05 -4.39
C GLY A 104 -13.03 -11.23 -5.87
N GLU A 105 -13.53 -10.29 -6.66
CA GLU A 105 -13.34 -10.24 -8.11
C GLU A 105 -11.86 -10.08 -8.54
N VAL A 106 -11.59 -10.42 -9.80
CA VAL A 106 -10.26 -10.37 -10.42
C VAL A 106 -9.88 -8.92 -10.81
N TRP A 107 -8.59 -8.61 -10.72
CA TRP A 107 -8.01 -7.43 -11.36
C TRP A 107 -7.47 -7.84 -12.74
N GLN A 108 -7.96 -7.20 -13.79
CA GLN A 108 -7.49 -7.47 -15.16
C GLN A 108 -6.02 -7.05 -15.32
N TRP A 109 -5.32 -7.72 -16.24
CA TRP A 109 -3.99 -7.30 -16.68
C TRP A 109 -4.04 -5.89 -17.23
N HIS A 110 -3.10 -5.05 -16.80
CA HIS A 110 -2.92 -3.66 -17.20
C HIS A 110 -1.45 -3.27 -17.08
#